data_AF-A0A929IDS0-F1
#
_entry.id   AF-A0A929IDS0-F1
#
_cell.length_a   1.000
_cell.length_b   1.000
_cell.length_c   1.000
_cell.angle_alpha   90.00
_cell.angle_beta   90.00
_cell.angle_gamma   90.00
#
_symmetry.space_group_name_H-M   'P 1'
#
loop_
_entity.id
_entity.type
_entity.pdbx_description
1 polymer ?
#
loop_
_entity_poly.entity_id
_entity_poly.type
_entity_poly.pdbx_seq_one_letter_code
_entity_poly.pdbx_strand_id
1 'polypeptide(L)'
;MFPTARYEALNELGIETVGELLDSSIKDFLKISGVGPKNLGNFLAHTFDYIFIINKPEFGLPSVIQDIPAPSAESALDIHTKLLLSPWFSDKTLKAGFKLLQGDRLRNVLFYRNCAGGQFYLKKFHYSVLTFDDAPQISQRFKISHAECELCDRNQRTHEYCRHSAAVAIRFLDHLVREEWKKMPLPMLYPDTIWYLIGRFLFDLHGHGRPAGINVRRHKGMWHLTVEDENKKPWFSWIFTPWLMRQAVALFGNKFEYHEGLEVDDAERDHLGDFFVRITSLARTSTEVELNELCERSIAQERDESIWLWLAGKFCMTIPAENLHVERSGEDGLFYIAADDSVTGSEVLNLTLPRDKTPDFLASLAVRGIGEKPLPPAKAFCKIYFDEDESSLIVSPRLRLNDGTVLIREEMEAERYNRCYYLEGEGFLPVEEQKRDVVFFDNPCSTTRVDSNDVPAFLEQHRLALHAKGNDVDPALFKFDIQDAPDRIELNAFQADEDWCYLSGRYGLGKMTISLEQLMAARNNGLEYLPGKKKWLKLTDSQLEWFHNLGAERICYDSDGRSRGIRL
;
A
#
# COMPACT_ATOMS: atom_id res chain seq x y z
N MET A 1 -22.61 -47.41 -6.18
CA MET A 1 -23.71 -47.37 -5.20
C MET A 1 -23.18 -47.89 -3.89
N PHE A 2 -23.17 -47.06 -2.85
CA PHE A 2 -22.78 -47.48 -1.51
C PHE A 2 -23.84 -48.46 -0.96
N PRO A 3 -23.45 -49.57 -0.29
CA PRO A 3 -24.42 -50.47 0.34
C PRO A 3 -25.18 -49.73 1.47
N THR A 4 -26.51 -49.75 1.43
CA THR A 4 -27.42 -48.99 2.31
C THR A 4 -27.11 -49.14 3.80
N ALA A 5 -26.72 -50.34 4.23
CA ALA A 5 -26.39 -50.63 5.63
C ALA A 5 -25.16 -49.86 6.16
N ARG A 6 -24.21 -49.48 5.30
CA ARG A 6 -23.01 -48.73 5.71
C ARG A 6 -23.30 -47.24 5.88
N TYR A 7 -24.26 -46.74 5.11
CA TYR A 7 -24.74 -45.36 5.19
C TYR A 7 -25.58 -45.16 6.46
N GLU A 8 -26.48 -46.10 6.76
CA GLU A 8 -27.28 -46.08 7.99
C GLU A 8 -26.38 -46.09 9.24
N ALA A 9 -25.29 -46.87 9.22
CA ALA A 9 -24.33 -46.91 10.32
C ALA A 9 -23.56 -45.58 10.56
N LEU A 10 -23.26 -44.82 9.50
CA LEU A 10 -22.60 -43.50 9.63
C LEU A 10 -23.57 -42.46 10.22
N ASN A 11 -24.82 -42.46 9.75
CA ASN A 11 -25.85 -41.57 10.29
C ASN A 11 -26.24 -41.91 11.73
N GLU A 12 -26.30 -43.19 12.09
CA GLU A 12 -26.62 -43.62 13.46
C GLU A 12 -25.54 -43.18 14.47
N LEU A 13 -24.29 -43.05 14.02
CA LEU A 13 -23.17 -42.55 14.83
C LEU A 13 -22.99 -41.03 14.76
N GLY A 14 -23.81 -40.32 13.95
CA GLY A 14 -23.70 -38.87 13.76
C GLY A 14 -22.39 -38.42 13.13
N ILE A 15 -21.77 -39.26 12.29
CA ILE A 15 -20.46 -39.00 11.69
C ILE A 15 -20.66 -38.36 10.31
N GLU A 16 -20.32 -37.08 10.18
CA GLU A 16 -20.50 -36.30 8.95
C GLU A 16 -19.18 -36.09 8.19
N THR A 17 -18.04 -36.23 8.88
CA THR A 17 -16.70 -36.05 8.31
C THR A 17 -15.79 -37.27 8.52
N VAL A 18 -14.74 -37.38 7.70
CA VAL A 18 -13.74 -38.46 7.86
C VAL A 18 -12.92 -38.27 9.14
N GLY A 19 -12.71 -37.04 9.58
CA GLY A 19 -12.05 -36.74 10.86
C GLY A 19 -12.81 -37.33 12.04
N GLU A 20 -14.12 -37.13 12.09
CA GLU A 20 -15.00 -37.71 13.11
C GLU A 20 -15.03 -39.24 13.07
N LEU A 21 -14.94 -39.85 11.88
CA LEU A 21 -14.84 -41.31 11.77
C LEU A 21 -13.53 -41.85 12.37
N LEU A 22 -12.42 -41.13 12.19
CA LEU A 22 -11.12 -41.51 12.72
C LEU A 22 -10.98 -41.23 14.22
N ASP A 23 -11.67 -40.21 14.73
CA ASP A 23 -11.74 -39.88 16.15
C ASP A 23 -12.78 -40.73 16.91
N SER A 24 -13.82 -41.22 16.23
CA SER A 24 -14.75 -42.20 16.77
C SER A 24 -14.07 -43.57 16.94
N SER A 25 -14.55 -44.38 17.90
CA SER A 25 -14.07 -45.75 18.09
C SER A 25 -14.39 -46.58 16.84
N ILE A 26 -13.41 -46.72 15.94
CA ILE A 26 -13.45 -47.55 14.72
C ILE A 26 -14.02 -48.95 15.02
N LYS A 27 -13.84 -49.48 16.24
CA LYS A 27 -14.42 -50.75 16.68
C LYS A 27 -15.95 -50.77 16.67
N ASP A 28 -16.59 -49.69 17.07
CA ASP A 28 -18.06 -49.61 17.15
C ASP A 28 -18.66 -49.47 15.75
N PHE A 29 -18.03 -48.66 14.89
CA PHE A 29 -18.40 -48.59 13.48
C PHE A 29 -18.25 -49.94 12.75
N LEU A 30 -17.13 -50.66 12.94
CA LEU A 30 -16.91 -51.98 12.33
C LEU A 30 -17.95 -53.01 12.79
N LYS A 31 -18.43 -52.89 14.03
CA LYS A 31 -19.45 -53.78 14.61
C LYS A 31 -20.84 -53.52 14.02
N ILE A 32 -21.22 -52.26 13.79
CA ILE A 32 -22.53 -51.87 13.24
C ILE A 32 -22.57 -52.07 11.71
N SER A 33 -21.52 -51.66 11.01
CA SER A 33 -21.45 -51.70 9.54
C SER A 33 -21.20 -53.10 8.95
N GLY A 34 -20.80 -54.07 9.78
CA GLY A 34 -20.43 -55.43 9.36
C GLY A 34 -19.17 -55.49 8.49
N VAL A 35 -18.38 -54.41 8.43
CA VAL A 35 -17.14 -54.36 7.63
C VAL A 35 -16.04 -55.10 8.38
N GLY A 36 -15.52 -56.18 7.79
CA GLY A 36 -14.37 -56.88 8.34
C GLY A 36 -13.06 -56.07 8.20
N PRO A 37 -12.07 -56.27 9.09
CA PRO A 37 -10.84 -55.47 9.14
C PRO A 37 -10.00 -55.51 7.84
N LYS A 38 -10.12 -56.58 7.04
CA LYS A 38 -9.44 -56.69 5.74
C LYS A 38 -10.02 -55.77 4.65
N ASN A 39 -11.27 -55.32 4.81
CA ASN A 39 -11.96 -54.48 3.82
C ASN A 39 -12.06 -53.01 4.26
N LEU A 40 -11.47 -52.66 5.41
CA LEU A 40 -11.50 -51.31 5.98
C LEU A 40 -10.75 -50.29 5.10
N GLY A 41 -9.62 -50.68 4.50
CA GLY A 41 -8.86 -49.80 3.61
C GLY A 41 -9.66 -49.39 2.37
N ASN A 42 -10.31 -50.34 1.71
CA ASN A 42 -11.18 -50.06 0.56
C ASN A 42 -12.44 -49.29 0.95
N PHE A 43 -12.96 -49.53 2.16
CA PHE A 43 -14.09 -48.78 2.68
C PHE A 43 -13.72 -47.32 2.93
N LEU A 44 -12.60 -47.04 3.61
CA LEU A 44 -12.14 -45.67 3.84
C LEU A 44 -11.91 -44.93 2.52
N ALA A 45 -11.26 -45.57 1.54
CA ALA A 45 -11.06 -44.99 0.22
C ALA A 45 -12.37 -44.61 -0.47
N HIS A 46 -13.38 -45.49 -0.45
CA HIS A 46 -14.69 -45.18 -1.02
C HIS A 46 -15.48 -44.14 -0.22
N THR A 47 -15.33 -44.09 1.10
CA THR A 47 -16.02 -43.11 1.96
C THR A 47 -15.40 -41.72 1.80
N PHE A 48 -14.07 -41.65 1.58
CA PHE A 48 -13.38 -40.44 1.16
C PHE A 48 -13.94 -39.89 -0.16
N ASP A 49 -14.09 -40.75 -1.18
CA ASP A 49 -14.69 -40.35 -2.45
C ASP A 49 -16.15 -39.86 -2.27
N TYR A 50 -16.93 -40.51 -1.40
CA TYR A 50 -18.34 -40.18 -1.20
C TYR A 50 -18.57 -38.86 -0.44
N ILE A 51 -17.80 -38.58 0.62
CA ILE A 51 -17.91 -37.34 1.41
C ILE A 51 -17.56 -36.12 0.54
N PHE A 52 -16.62 -36.28 -0.41
CA PHE A 52 -16.28 -35.24 -1.37
C PHE A 52 -17.31 -35.03 -2.49
N ILE A 53 -18.16 -36.02 -2.79
CA ILE A 53 -19.16 -35.93 -3.86
C ILE A 53 -20.46 -35.27 -3.40
N ILE A 54 -20.89 -35.47 -2.14
CA ILE A 54 -22.17 -34.93 -1.64
C ILE A 54 -22.02 -33.54 -1.01
N ASN A 55 -20.91 -33.27 -0.32
CA ASN A 55 -20.59 -31.92 0.10
C ASN A 55 -19.77 -31.26 -1.02
N LYS A 56 -20.41 -30.43 -1.87
CA LYS A 56 -19.66 -29.40 -2.59
C LYS A 56 -18.92 -28.59 -1.52
N PRO A 57 -17.58 -28.62 -1.45
CA PRO A 57 -16.89 -27.83 -0.46
C PRO A 57 -17.07 -26.36 -0.87
N GLU A 58 -17.72 -25.56 -0.02
CA GLU A 58 -17.75 -24.11 -0.24
C GLU A 58 -16.34 -23.52 -0.26
N PHE A 59 -15.35 -24.19 0.34
CA PHE A 59 -13.94 -23.94 0.08
C PHE A 59 -13.18 -25.26 0.17
N GLY A 60 -12.54 -25.68 -0.93
CA GLY A 60 -11.65 -26.84 -0.91
C GLY A 60 -10.56 -26.66 0.14
N LEU A 61 -10.24 -27.71 0.89
CA LEU A 61 -8.98 -27.75 1.61
C LEU A 61 -7.86 -27.54 0.58
N PRO A 62 -7.04 -26.49 0.69
CA PRO A 62 -5.97 -26.25 -0.25
C PRO A 62 -5.07 -27.48 -0.29
N SER A 63 -4.91 -28.08 -1.47
CA SER A 63 -3.94 -29.15 -1.68
C SER A 63 -2.59 -28.65 -1.20
N VAL A 64 -1.93 -29.46 -0.37
CA VAL A 64 -0.59 -29.22 0.19
C VAL A 64 0.27 -28.48 -0.82
N ILE A 65 0.55 -27.20 -0.55
CA ILE A 65 1.56 -26.43 -1.28
C ILE A 65 2.86 -27.21 -1.11
N GLN A 66 3.28 -27.94 -2.15
CA GLN A 66 4.69 -28.30 -2.27
C GLN A 66 5.42 -26.98 -2.52
N ASP A 67 6.38 -26.65 -1.66
CA ASP A 67 7.16 -25.41 -1.70
C ASP A 67 8.01 -25.33 -2.98
N ILE A 68 7.34 -25.00 -4.08
CA ILE A 68 7.75 -25.14 -5.47
C ILE A 68 7.71 -26.64 -5.88
N PRO A 69 6.80 -27.03 -6.81
CA PRO A 69 6.63 -28.43 -7.19
C PRO A 69 7.97 -29.04 -7.62
N ALA A 70 8.25 -30.25 -7.13
CA ALA A 70 9.36 -31.02 -7.67
C ALA A 70 9.09 -31.25 -9.17
N PRO A 71 10.11 -31.14 -10.05
CA PRO A 71 9.90 -31.50 -11.45
C PRO A 71 9.38 -32.93 -11.52
N SER A 72 8.28 -33.15 -12.25
CA SER A 72 7.59 -34.44 -12.26
C SER A 72 8.57 -35.56 -12.64
N ALA A 73 8.40 -36.75 -12.03
CA ALA A 73 9.27 -37.90 -12.28
C ALA A 73 9.29 -38.32 -13.77
N GLU A 74 8.26 -37.94 -14.53
CA GLU A 74 8.10 -38.21 -15.97
C GLU A 74 8.69 -37.11 -16.87
N SER A 75 9.02 -35.93 -16.34
CA SER A 75 9.62 -34.85 -17.14
C SER A 75 11.12 -35.09 -17.34
N ALA A 76 11.57 -35.16 -18.60
CA ALA A 76 13.00 -35.11 -18.90
C ALA A 76 13.52 -33.68 -18.69
N LEU A 77 14.75 -33.54 -18.18
CA LEU A 77 15.41 -32.22 -18.14
C LEU A 77 15.40 -31.59 -19.54
N ASP A 78 14.81 -30.41 -19.62
CA ASP A 78 14.62 -29.67 -20.87
C ASP A 78 15.96 -29.43 -21.61
N ILE A 79 15.90 -29.51 -22.94
CA ILE A 79 17.07 -29.39 -23.83
C ILE A 79 17.70 -28.00 -23.67
N HIS A 80 16.90 -26.94 -23.50
CA HIS A 80 17.42 -25.58 -23.34
C HIS A 80 18.24 -25.45 -22.04
N THR A 81 17.74 -26.00 -20.92
CA THR A 81 18.47 -26.00 -19.65
C THR A 81 19.80 -26.76 -19.78
N LYS A 82 19.82 -27.89 -20.51
CA LYS A 82 21.05 -28.63 -20.78
C LYS A 82 22.07 -27.83 -21.60
N LEU A 83 21.61 -27.15 -22.65
CA LEU A 83 22.48 -26.34 -23.51
C LEU A 83 23.10 -25.17 -22.73
N LEU A 84 22.31 -24.47 -21.91
CA LEU A 84 22.80 -23.37 -21.07
C LEU A 84 23.86 -23.81 -20.07
N LEU A 85 23.68 -24.99 -19.46
CA LEU A 85 24.56 -25.48 -18.40
C LEU A 85 25.74 -26.32 -18.90
N SER A 86 25.76 -26.70 -20.18
CA SER A 86 26.80 -27.52 -20.79
C SER A 86 28.25 -27.01 -20.63
N PRO A 87 28.54 -25.70 -20.48
CA PRO A 87 29.90 -25.24 -20.23
C PRO A 87 30.49 -25.69 -18.88
N TRP A 88 29.64 -26.01 -17.90
CA TRP A 88 30.07 -26.34 -16.53
C TRP A 88 29.74 -27.77 -16.10
N PHE A 89 28.84 -28.44 -16.81
CA PHE A 89 28.31 -29.74 -16.44
C PHE A 89 28.13 -30.64 -17.67
N SER A 90 28.58 -31.89 -17.57
CA SER A 90 28.27 -32.94 -18.54
C SER A 90 26.80 -33.36 -18.44
N ASP A 91 26.24 -33.94 -19.52
CA ASP A 91 24.87 -34.49 -19.51
C ASP A 91 24.69 -35.56 -18.40
N LYS A 92 25.75 -36.32 -18.09
CA LYS A 92 25.73 -37.28 -16.97
C LYS A 92 25.53 -36.58 -15.63
N THR A 93 26.26 -35.48 -15.39
CA THR A 93 26.15 -34.71 -14.15
C THR A 93 24.84 -33.95 -14.05
N LEU A 94 24.35 -33.37 -15.15
CA LEU A 94 23.03 -32.72 -15.19
C LEU A 94 21.90 -33.69 -14.89
N LYS A 95 21.92 -34.91 -15.47
CA LYS A 95 20.96 -35.97 -15.13
C LYS A 95 21.04 -36.38 -13.67
N ALA A 96 22.26 -36.51 -13.13
CA ALA A 96 22.46 -36.84 -11.72
C ALA A 96 21.95 -35.71 -10.79
N GLY A 97 22.16 -34.45 -11.15
CA GLY A 97 21.65 -33.28 -10.42
C GLY A 97 20.13 -33.18 -10.47
N PHE A 98 19.52 -33.36 -11.65
CA PHE A 98 18.06 -33.38 -11.81
C PHE A 98 17.40 -34.48 -10.97
N LYS A 99 18.01 -35.67 -10.90
CA LYS A 99 17.55 -36.77 -10.04
C LYS A 99 17.59 -36.41 -8.54
N LEU A 100 18.50 -35.54 -8.11
CA LEU A 100 18.53 -35.08 -6.71
C LEU A 100 17.34 -34.17 -6.39
N LEU A 101 16.85 -33.39 -7.36
CA LEU A 101 15.67 -32.54 -7.20
C LEU A 101 14.39 -33.38 -7.05
N GLN A 102 14.31 -34.52 -7.74
CA GLN A 102 13.17 -35.45 -7.64
C GLN A 102 13.14 -36.24 -6.32
N GLY A 103 14.29 -36.37 -5.63
CA GLY A 103 14.44 -37.27 -4.48
C GLY A 103 14.18 -36.66 -3.11
N ASP A 104 13.59 -35.46 -3.02
CA ASP A 104 13.35 -34.71 -1.78
C ASP A 104 14.60 -34.55 -0.88
N ARG A 105 15.79 -34.54 -1.51
CA ARG A 105 17.09 -34.43 -0.81
C ARG A 105 17.52 -32.99 -0.64
N LEU A 106 17.13 -32.13 -1.57
CA LEU A 106 17.32 -30.70 -1.47
C LEU A 106 16.24 -30.17 -0.54
N ARG A 107 16.62 -29.83 0.69
CA ARG A 107 15.72 -29.26 1.68
C ARG A 107 15.57 -27.78 1.38
N ASN A 108 16.55 -26.97 1.77
CA ASN A 108 16.47 -25.52 1.69
C ASN A 108 17.13 -24.99 0.42
N VAL A 109 16.53 -23.96 -0.18
CA VAL A 109 17.13 -23.20 -1.28
C VAL A 109 17.15 -21.74 -0.90
N LEU A 110 18.29 -21.10 -1.07
CA LEU A 110 18.47 -19.68 -0.77
C LEU A 110 19.20 -19.04 -1.94
N PHE A 111 18.91 -17.77 -2.18
CA PHE A 111 19.72 -16.94 -3.04
C PHE A 111 19.85 -15.56 -2.42
N TYR A 112 20.93 -14.88 -2.78
CA TYR A 112 21.23 -13.54 -2.33
C TYR A 112 22.05 -12.87 -3.43
N ARG A 113 21.51 -11.78 -3.99
CA ARG A 113 22.07 -11.12 -5.18
C ARG A 113 22.37 -12.12 -6.27
N ASN A 114 23.62 -12.25 -6.67
CA ASN A 114 24.07 -13.12 -7.74
C ASN A 114 24.49 -14.53 -7.26
N CYS A 115 24.38 -14.81 -5.96
CA CYS A 115 24.70 -16.11 -5.37
C CYS A 115 23.44 -16.94 -5.14
N ALA A 116 23.53 -18.25 -5.34
CA ALA A 116 22.46 -19.19 -5.06
C ALA A 116 23.01 -20.46 -4.42
N GLY A 117 22.21 -21.11 -3.59
CA GLY A 117 22.62 -22.37 -3.00
C GLY A 117 21.46 -23.27 -2.63
N GLY A 118 21.84 -24.51 -2.35
CA GLY A 118 20.95 -25.56 -1.90
C GLY A 118 21.53 -26.30 -0.71
N GLN A 119 20.70 -26.52 0.31
CA GLN A 119 21.01 -27.32 1.47
C GLN A 119 20.45 -28.73 1.29
N PHE A 120 21.31 -29.73 1.35
CA PHE A 120 20.98 -31.13 1.15
C PHE A 120 21.02 -31.89 2.47
N TYR A 121 20.07 -32.79 2.69
CA TYR A 121 20.06 -33.65 3.86
C TYR A 121 20.49 -35.08 3.50
N LEU A 122 21.64 -35.51 4.03
CA LEU A 122 22.22 -36.85 3.86
C LEU A 122 22.73 -37.35 5.21
N LYS A 123 21.81 -37.75 6.10
CA LYS A 123 22.06 -38.04 7.54
C LYS A 123 22.45 -36.81 8.38
N LYS A 124 23.09 -35.82 7.77
CA LYS A 124 23.31 -34.47 8.29
C LYS A 124 23.09 -33.45 7.17
N PHE A 125 22.92 -32.18 7.55
CA PHE A 125 22.83 -31.10 6.57
C PHE A 125 24.20 -30.81 5.96
N HIS A 126 24.16 -30.39 4.69
CA HIS A 126 25.30 -29.97 3.89
C HIS A 126 24.82 -28.92 2.89
N TYR A 127 25.70 -28.08 2.35
CA TYR A 127 25.30 -27.15 1.28
C TYR A 127 26.15 -27.23 0.00
N SER A 128 25.59 -26.68 -1.07
CA SER A 128 26.33 -26.26 -2.26
C SER A 128 25.91 -24.85 -2.65
N VAL A 129 26.88 -24.00 -2.97
CA VAL A 129 26.69 -22.60 -3.37
C VAL A 129 27.32 -22.37 -4.74
N LEU A 130 26.68 -21.51 -5.53
CA LEU A 130 27.11 -21.04 -6.82
C LEU A 130 27.07 -19.51 -6.86
N THR A 131 28.01 -18.92 -7.60
CA THR A 131 27.97 -17.50 -7.96
C THR A 131 27.80 -17.38 -9.46
N PHE A 132 26.80 -16.61 -9.87
CA PHE A 132 26.52 -16.27 -11.26
C PHE A 132 27.03 -14.87 -11.56
N ASP A 133 27.69 -14.68 -12.68
CA ASP A 133 28.10 -13.34 -13.15
C ASP A 133 27.49 -13.06 -14.52
N ASP A 134 27.20 -11.79 -14.78
CA ASP A 134 26.81 -11.33 -16.11
C ASP A 134 27.94 -11.55 -17.12
N ALA A 135 27.58 -12.06 -18.28
CA ALA A 135 28.50 -12.41 -19.34
C ALA A 135 27.84 -12.12 -20.71
N PRO A 136 27.60 -10.85 -21.06
CA PRO A 136 26.82 -10.48 -22.25
C PRO A 136 27.49 -10.90 -23.57
N GLN A 137 28.79 -11.22 -23.52
CA GLN A 137 29.60 -11.61 -24.68
C GLN A 137 29.52 -13.10 -25.02
N ILE A 138 28.88 -13.93 -24.18
CA ILE A 138 28.68 -15.36 -24.45
C ILE A 138 27.20 -15.65 -24.71
N SER A 139 26.92 -16.70 -25.47
CA SER A 139 25.55 -17.03 -25.91
C SER A 139 24.60 -17.31 -24.74
N GLN A 140 25.11 -17.84 -23.63
CA GLN A 140 24.36 -18.09 -22.40
C GLN A 140 24.01 -16.81 -21.64
N ARG A 141 24.69 -15.68 -21.89
CA ARG A 141 24.57 -14.40 -21.18
C ARG A 141 24.96 -14.37 -19.69
N PHE A 142 25.29 -15.51 -19.09
CA PHE A 142 25.82 -15.60 -17.73
C PHE A 142 26.95 -16.61 -17.64
N LYS A 143 27.79 -16.51 -16.60
CA LYS A 143 28.78 -17.53 -16.26
C LYS A 143 28.68 -17.96 -14.80
N ILE A 144 29.06 -19.20 -14.49
CA ILE A 144 29.26 -19.67 -13.11
C ILE A 144 30.73 -19.47 -12.75
N SER A 145 31.03 -18.42 -11.99
CA SER A 145 32.40 -18.02 -11.63
C SER A 145 32.93 -18.70 -10.37
N HIS A 146 32.01 -19.12 -9.49
CA HIS A 146 32.35 -19.82 -8.26
C HIS A 146 31.38 -20.97 -8.01
N ALA A 147 31.91 -22.09 -7.51
CA ALA A 147 31.12 -23.24 -7.09
C ALA A 147 31.78 -23.90 -5.88
N GLU A 148 31.00 -24.07 -4.82
CA GLU A 148 31.41 -24.72 -3.58
C GLU A 148 30.40 -25.81 -3.21
N CYS A 149 30.88 -26.94 -2.68
CA CYS A 149 30.04 -28.04 -2.24
C CYS A 149 30.72 -28.85 -1.14
N GLU A 150 30.12 -28.88 0.05
CA GLU A 150 30.66 -29.61 1.21
C GLU A 150 30.60 -31.14 1.05
N LEU A 151 29.75 -31.63 0.14
CA LEU A 151 29.58 -33.08 -0.09
C LEU A 151 30.60 -33.67 -1.05
N CYS A 152 31.20 -32.84 -1.90
CA CYS A 152 32.05 -33.30 -3.01
C CYS A 152 33.42 -32.63 -3.04
N ASP A 153 33.77 -31.97 -1.93
CA ASP A 153 35.01 -31.28 -1.59
C ASP A 153 36.09 -31.28 -2.70
N ARG A 154 36.31 -30.12 -3.34
CA ARG A 154 37.34 -29.72 -4.32
C ARG A 154 37.94 -30.78 -5.27
N ASN A 155 37.31 -31.92 -5.52
CA ASN A 155 37.81 -32.89 -6.51
C ASN A 155 37.44 -32.45 -7.94
N GLN A 156 37.86 -31.23 -8.29
CA GLN A 156 37.89 -30.67 -9.64
C GLN A 156 39.08 -31.27 -10.43
N ARG A 157 39.28 -32.59 -10.36
CA ARG A 157 40.24 -33.28 -11.27
C ARG A 157 39.77 -33.22 -12.72
N THR A 158 38.49 -32.91 -12.92
CA THR A 158 37.84 -32.56 -14.17
C THR A 158 37.39 -31.10 -14.05
N HIS A 159 37.49 -30.30 -15.11
CA HIS A 159 36.98 -28.93 -15.19
C HIS A 159 35.44 -28.84 -15.11
N GLU A 160 34.80 -29.73 -14.35
CA GLU A 160 33.36 -29.95 -14.28
C GLU A 160 32.91 -29.87 -12.81
N TYR A 161 31.81 -29.16 -12.57
CA TYR A 161 31.23 -29.06 -11.23
C TYR A 161 30.42 -30.31 -10.85
N CYS A 162 30.16 -30.50 -9.55
CA CYS A 162 29.53 -31.73 -9.07
C CYS A 162 28.01 -31.76 -9.30
N ARG A 163 27.40 -32.93 -9.09
CA ARG A 163 25.94 -33.13 -9.21
C ARG A 163 25.09 -32.25 -8.27
N HIS A 164 25.61 -31.85 -7.11
CA HIS A 164 24.87 -31.00 -6.17
C HIS A 164 24.83 -29.55 -6.68
N SER A 165 25.97 -29.05 -7.17
CA SER A 165 26.05 -27.78 -7.88
C SER A 165 25.17 -27.78 -9.14
N ALA A 166 25.10 -28.89 -9.87
CA ALA A 166 24.18 -29.04 -11.00
C ALA A 166 22.72 -28.95 -10.57
N ALA A 167 22.34 -29.58 -9.45
CA ALA A 167 20.98 -29.50 -8.91
C ALA A 167 20.61 -28.06 -8.53
N VAL A 168 21.52 -27.31 -7.90
CA VAL A 168 21.33 -25.88 -7.59
C VAL A 168 21.17 -25.06 -8.86
N ALA A 169 22.06 -25.23 -9.83
CA ALA A 169 22.01 -24.50 -11.10
C ALA A 169 20.70 -24.75 -11.87
N ILE A 170 20.26 -26.01 -11.95
CA ILE A 170 18.99 -26.38 -12.58
C ILE A 170 17.84 -25.70 -11.83
N ARG A 171 17.81 -25.79 -10.50
CA ARG A 171 16.73 -25.22 -9.67
C ARG A 171 16.55 -23.71 -9.87
N PHE A 172 17.64 -22.97 -10.03
CA PHE A 172 17.58 -21.51 -10.24
C PHE A 172 17.45 -21.10 -11.71
N LEU A 173 17.46 -22.05 -12.67
CA LEU A 173 17.10 -21.82 -14.08
C LEU A 173 15.67 -22.27 -14.40
N ASP A 174 15.08 -23.12 -13.58
CA ASP A 174 13.75 -23.73 -13.74
C ASP A 174 12.63 -22.90 -13.11
N HIS A 175 12.62 -21.58 -13.34
CA HIS A 175 11.70 -20.67 -12.66
C HIS A 175 10.57 -20.20 -13.60
N LEU A 176 9.44 -19.87 -12.97
CA LEU A 176 8.12 -19.54 -13.53
C LEU A 176 8.08 -18.32 -14.46
N VAL A 177 9.22 -17.72 -14.82
CA VAL A 177 9.31 -16.55 -15.70
C VAL A 177 9.21 -17.03 -17.14
N ARG A 178 7.99 -16.94 -17.70
CA ARG A 178 7.62 -17.42 -19.04
C ARG A 178 8.13 -16.56 -20.21
N GLU A 179 9.11 -15.68 -20.01
CA GLU A 179 9.77 -15.03 -21.15
C GLU A 179 10.62 -16.08 -21.88
N GLU A 180 10.03 -16.71 -22.90
CA GLU A 180 10.53 -17.87 -23.63
C GLU A 180 11.99 -17.75 -24.13
N TRP A 181 12.58 -16.55 -24.18
CA TRP A 181 13.81 -16.30 -24.93
C TRP A 181 15.04 -15.93 -24.06
N LYS A 182 14.95 -15.96 -22.71
CA LYS A 182 16.08 -15.65 -21.81
C LYS A 182 16.01 -16.39 -20.46
N LYS A 183 16.19 -17.71 -20.44
CA LYS A 183 16.40 -18.46 -19.18
C LYS A 183 17.72 -18.02 -18.51
N MET A 184 17.68 -16.93 -17.75
CA MET A 184 18.77 -16.43 -16.90
C MET A 184 18.61 -16.99 -15.48
N PRO A 185 19.67 -17.15 -14.69
CA PRO A 185 19.53 -17.56 -13.30
C PRO A 185 18.64 -16.57 -12.53
N LEU A 186 17.65 -17.08 -11.80
CA LEU A 186 16.73 -16.27 -10.99
C LEU A 186 17.44 -15.23 -10.09
N PRO A 187 18.57 -15.54 -9.41
CA PRO A 187 19.26 -14.53 -8.59
C PRO A 187 19.66 -13.27 -9.39
N MET A 188 19.97 -13.43 -10.69
CA MET A 188 20.31 -12.31 -11.57
C MET A 188 19.07 -11.56 -12.08
N LEU A 189 17.93 -12.24 -12.20
CA LEU A 189 16.67 -11.63 -12.64
C LEU A 189 15.91 -10.96 -11.50
N TYR A 190 16.08 -11.45 -10.27
CA TYR A 190 15.30 -11.03 -9.11
C TYR A 190 15.22 -9.50 -8.92
N PRO A 191 16.31 -8.71 -9.04
CA PRO A 191 16.24 -7.25 -8.92
C PRO A 191 15.26 -6.57 -9.89
N ASP A 192 15.01 -7.18 -11.04
CA ASP A 192 14.09 -6.68 -12.06
C ASP A 192 12.65 -7.19 -11.89
N THR A 193 12.40 -8.06 -10.91
CA THR A 193 11.08 -8.65 -10.67
C THR A 193 10.19 -7.77 -9.79
N ILE A 194 8.88 -7.89 -9.96
CA ILE A 194 7.86 -7.23 -9.12
C ILE A 194 8.05 -7.59 -7.64
N TRP A 195 8.40 -8.85 -7.36
CA TRP A 195 8.69 -9.30 -6.01
C TRP A 195 9.81 -8.51 -5.33
N TYR A 196 10.89 -8.17 -6.05
CA TYR A 196 11.93 -7.30 -5.48
C TYR A 196 11.42 -5.90 -5.10
N LEU A 197 10.50 -5.32 -5.89
CA LEU A 197 9.88 -4.04 -5.51
C LEU A 197 9.03 -4.18 -4.25
N ILE A 198 8.23 -5.24 -4.15
CA ILE A 198 7.43 -5.51 -2.95
C ILE A 198 8.34 -5.68 -1.73
N GLY A 199 9.40 -6.47 -1.82
CA GLY A 199 10.36 -6.66 -0.73
C GLY A 199 11.03 -5.36 -0.31
N ARG A 200 11.48 -4.54 -1.28
CA ARG A 200 12.05 -3.23 -1.02
C ARG A 200 11.05 -2.28 -0.37
N PHE A 201 9.81 -2.26 -0.85
CA PHE A 201 8.74 -1.43 -0.29
C PHE A 201 8.48 -1.77 1.18
N LEU A 202 8.38 -3.06 1.50
CA LEU A 202 8.22 -3.54 2.88
C LEU A 202 9.42 -3.17 3.77
N PHE A 203 10.64 -3.25 3.24
CA PHE A 203 11.83 -2.77 3.96
C PHE A 203 11.82 -1.25 4.17
N ASP A 204 11.46 -0.46 3.17
CA ASP A 204 11.41 1.00 3.29
C ASP A 204 10.34 1.44 4.32
N LEU A 205 9.29 0.64 4.52
CA LEU A 205 8.27 0.87 5.54
C LEU A 205 8.69 0.41 6.97
N HIS A 206 9.35 -0.75 7.10
CA HIS A 206 9.58 -1.38 8.41
C HIS A 206 11.05 -1.55 8.81
N GLY A 207 11.98 -1.14 7.95
CA GLY A 207 13.40 -1.40 8.07
C GLY A 207 13.68 -2.89 8.27
N HIS A 208 14.55 -3.18 9.24
CA HIS A 208 14.96 -4.54 9.64
C HIS A 208 13.86 -5.43 10.23
N GLY A 209 12.61 -4.95 10.29
CA GLY A 209 11.55 -5.54 11.10
C GLY A 209 11.81 -5.23 12.57
N ARG A 210 10.92 -4.43 13.19
CA ARG A 210 10.92 -4.28 14.65
C ARG A 210 10.60 -5.66 15.26
N PRO A 211 11.28 -6.09 16.35
CA PRO A 211 11.09 -7.40 16.96
C PRO A 211 9.66 -7.76 17.39
N ALA A 212 8.72 -6.80 17.40
CA ALA A 212 7.36 -6.93 17.93
C ALA A 212 6.27 -6.48 16.92
N GLY A 213 6.55 -6.55 15.61
CA GLY A 213 5.55 -6.18 14.59
C GLY A 213 4.93 -7.37 13.86
N ILE A 214 5.59 -8.53 13.89
CA ILE A 214 5.23 -9.69 13.07
C ILE A 214 4.59 -10.76 13.96
N ASN A 215 3.28 -10.89 13.83
CA ASN A 215 2.47 -11.91 14.48
C ASN A 215 2.43 -13.17 13.63
N VAL A 216 2.58 -14.34 14.24
CA VAL A 216 2.49 -15.61 13.54
C VAL A 216 1.52 -16.53 14.28
N ARG A 217 0.51 -17.03 13.55
CA ARG A 217 -0.52 -17.91 14.10
C ARG A 217 -0.74 -19.11 13.21
N ARG A 218 -1.05 -20.26 13.79
CA ARG A 218 -1.40 -21.45 13.02
C ARG A 218 -2.91 -21.48 12.77
N HIS A 219 -3.31 -21.62 11.51
CA HIS A 219 -4.72 -21.74 11.13
C HIS A 219 -4.87 -22.85 10.09
N LYS A 220 -5.75 -23.82 10.35
CA LYS A 220 -6.03 -24.97 9.46
C LYS A 220 -4.78 -25.70 8.93
N GLY A 221 -3.74 -25.82 9.77
CA GLY A 221 -2.47 -26.48 9.41
C GLY A 221 -1.46 -25.60 8.68
N MET A 222 -1.84 -24.39 8.26
CA MET A 222 -0.97 -23.38 7.66
C MET A 222 -0.57 -22.32 8.69
N TRP A 223 0.45 -21.54 8.38
CA TRP A 223 0.96 -20.48 9.24
C TRP A 223 0.62 -19.12 8.65
N HIS A 224 -0.10 -18.30 9.38
CA HIS A 224 -0.45 -16.94 8.99
C HIS A 224 0.49 -15.99 9.67
N LEU A 225 1.32 -15.32 8.87
CA LEU A 225 2.09 -14.16 9.29
C LEU A 225 1.25 -12.92 9.04
N THR A 226 1.01 -12.13 10.07
CA THR A 226 0.33 -10.84 9.97
C THR A 226 1.21 -9.74 10.54
N VAL A 227 1.22 -8.59 9.88
CA VAL A 227 1.72 -7.35 10.46
C VAL A 227 0.52 -6.47 10.66
N GLU A 228 0.35 -6.05 11.91
CA GLU A 228 -0.76 -5.22 12.33
C GLU A 228 -0.32 -3.75 12.37
N ASP A 229 -1.27 -2.83 12.14
CA ASP A 229 -1.05 -1.41 12.31
C ASP A 229 -1.21 -1.00 13.78
N GLU A 230 -1.10 0.30 14.07
CA GLU A 230 -1.28 0.83 15.44
C GLU A 230 -2.69 0.53 16.01
N ASN A 231 -3.67 0.25 15.15
CA ASN A 231 -5.05 -0.07 15.51
C ASN A 231 -5.34 -1.58 15.55
N LYS A 232 -4.31 -2.44 15.43
CA LYS A 232 -4.43 -3.90 15.35
C LYS A 232 -5.17 -4.42 14.11
N LYS A 233 -5.34 -3.61 13.07
CA LYS A 233 -5.86 -4.08 11.77
C LYS A 233 -4.69 -4.71 11.01
N PRO A 234 -4.84 -5.95 10.50
CA PRO A 234 -3.82 -6.55 9.64
C PRO A 234 -3.77 -5.76 8.34
N TRP A 235 -2.64 -5.12 8.07
CA TRP A 235 -2.39 -4.41 6.81
C TRP A 235 -1.43 -5.21 5.92
N PHE A 236 -0.76 -6.22 6.47
CA PHE A 236 -0.04 -7.24 5.70
C PHE A 236 -0.40 -8.61 6.27
N SER A 237 -0.71 -9.56 5.38
CA SER A 237 -0.93 -10.94 5.77
C SER A 237 -0.35 -11.91 4.74
N TRP A 238 0.11 -13.04 5.23
CA TRP A 238 0.75 -14.05 4.42
C TRP A 238 0.54 -15.44 4.99
N ILE A 239 0.16 -16.38 4.13
CA ILE A 239 0.05 -17.80 4.43
C ILE A 239 1.34 -18.56 4.04
N PHE A 240 1.98 -19.19 5.02
CA PHE A 240 3.14 -20.06 4.88
C PHE A 240 2.80 -21.53 5.06
N THR A 241 3.54 -22.37 4.34
CA THR A 241 3.67 -23.78 4.69
C THR A 241 4.43 -23.94 6.01
N PRO A 242 4.25 -25.07 6.72
CA PRO A 242 5.06 -25.38 7.89
C PRO A 242 6.56 -25.36 7.63
N TRP A 243 6.99 -25.71 6.42
CA TRP A 243 8.40 -25.77 6.07
C TRP A 243 9.02 -24.39 5.79
N LEU A 244 8.29 -23.52 5.08
CA LEU A 244 8.73 -22.14 4.88
C LEU A 244 8.77 -21.38 6.22
N MET A 245 7.80 -21.63 7.10
CA MET A 245 7.79 -21.07 8.45
C MET A 245 9.01 -21.52 9.27
N ARG A 246 9.41 -22.80 9.19
CA ARG A 246 10.63 -23.29 9.87
C ARG A 246 11.89 -22.56 9.44
N GLN A 247 12.06 -22.31 8.14
CA GLN A 247 13.18 -21.51 7.65
C GLN A 247 13.12 -20.07 8.12
N ALA A 248 11.92 -19.47 8.12
CA ALA A 248 11.73 -18.11 8.58
C ALA A 248 12.14 -17.98 10.06
N VAL A 249 11.67 -18.87 10.94
CA VAL A 249 12.07 -18.93 12.36
C VAL A 249 13.57 -19.21 12.52
N ALA A 250 14.13 -20.10 11.71
CA ALA A 250 15.55 -20.42 11.80
C ALA A 250 16.47 -19.23 11.47
N LEU A 251 16.11 -18.42 10.46
CA LEU A 251 16.92 -17.28 10.02
C LEU A 251 16.58 -15.97 10.73
N PHE A 252 15.31 -15.77 11.09
CA PHE A 252 14.77 -14.49 11.57
C PHE A 252 13.96 -14.65 12.87
N GLY A 253 14.22 -15.70 13.66
CA GLY A 253 13.46 -16.02 14.88
C GLY A 253 13.28 -14.84 15.84
N ASN A 254 14.30 -13.99 15.96
CA ASN A 254 14.29 -12.79 16.79
C ASN A 254 13.40 -11.63 16.27
N LYS A 255 12.74 -11.81 15.12
CA LYS A 255 11.84 -10.83 14.49
C LYS A 255 10.36 -11.15 14.71
N PHE A 256 10.03 -12.33 15.23
CA PHE A 256 8.65 -12.75 15.48
C PHE A 256 8.28 -12.53 16.94
N GLU A 257 7.07 -12.04 17.19
CA GLU A 257 6.56 -11.81 18.55
C GLU A 257 6.00 -13.09 19.18
N TYR A 258 5.42 -13.98 18.37
CA TYR A 258 4.77 -15.20 18.83
C TYR A 258 4.95 -16.35 17.83
N HIS A 259 5.37 -17.52 18.30
CA HIS A 259 5.38 -18.75 17.51
C HIS A 259 4.87 -19.93 18.36
N GLU A 260 3.58 -20.22 18.29
CA GLU A 260 2.97 -21.28 19.07
C GLU A 260 3.49 -22.67 18.64
N GLY A 261 4.49 -23.22 19.33
CA GLY A 261 4.91 -24.63 19.17
C GLY A 261 5.64 -25.00 17.87
N LEU A 262 6.24 -24.04 17.14
CA LEU A 262 7.13 -24.38 16.03
C LEU A 262 8.56 -24.61 16.54
N GLU A 263 8.86 -25.84 16.95
CA GLU A 263 10.23 -26.25 17.29
C GLU A 263 11.04 -26.47 15.99
N VAL A 264 12.09 -25.67 15.82
CA VAL A 264 13.17 -25.94 14.85
C VAL A 264 14.33 -26.51 15.64
N ASP A 265 14.83 -27.66 15.20
CA ASP A 265 16.01 -28.30 15.78
C ASP A 265 17.21 -27.35 15.75
N ASP A 266 17.95 -27.25 16.85
CA ASP A 266 19.05 -26.29 16.95
C ASP A 266 20.14 -26.57 15.89
N ALA A 267 20.39 -27.84 15.55
CA ALA A 267 21.36 -28.17 14.50
C ALA A 267 20.87 -27.78 13.09
N GLU A 268 19.56 -27.87 12.82
CA GLU A 268 18.96 -27.33 11.59
C GLU A 268 19.07 -25.80 11.54
N ARG A 269 18.77 -25.11 12.66
CA ARG A 269 18.86 -23.65 12.78
C ARG A 269 20.29 -23.17 12.55
N ASP A 270 21.26 -23.73 13.27
CA ASP A 270 22.66 -23.34 13.20
C ASP A 270 23.21 -23.55 11.78
N HIS A 271 22.96 -24.73 11.19
CA HIS A 271 23.47 -25.03 9.85
C HIS A 271 22.77 -24.20 8.76
N LEU A 272 21.49 -23.84 8.91
CA LEU A 272 20.83 -22.91 7.99
C LEU A 272 21.38 -21.49 8.13
N GLY A 273 21.67 -21.05 9.36
CA GLY A 273 22.35 -19.79 9.64
C GLY A 273 23.73 -19.72 9.00
N ASP A 274 24.57 -20.73 9.20
CA ASP A 274 25.90 -20.84 8.58
C ASP A 274 25.82 -20.82 7.04
N PHE A 275 24.85 -21.55 6.48
CA PHE A 275 24.60 -21.55 5.03
C PHE A 275 24.19 -20.16 4.51
N PHE A 276 23.35 -19.43 5.23
CA PHE A 276 22.95 -18.07 4.88
C PHE A 276 24.11 -17.09 4.98
N VAL A 277 24.91 -17.17 6.06
CA VAL A 277 26.15 -16.37 6.22
C VAL A 277 27.13 -16.67 5.07
N ARG A 278 27.26 -17.93 4.66
CA ARG A 278 28.14 -18.29 3.56
C ARG A 278 27.69 -17.68 2.23
N ILE A 279 26.41 -17.82 1.87
CA ILE A 279 25.85 -17.23 0.65
C ILE A 279 26.03 -15.71 0.63
N THR A 280 25.70 -15.03 1.73
CA THR A 280 25.80 -13.56 1.81
C THR A 280 27.26 -13.11 1.70
N SER A 281 28.19 -13.82 2.35
CA SER A 281 29.63 -13.50 2.30
C SER A 281 30.21 -13.55 0.89
N LEU A 282 29.78 -14.50 0.04
CA LEU A 282 30.25 -14.66 -1.33
C LEU A 282 29.77 -13.54 -2.27
N ALA A 283 28.68 -12.87 -1.93
CA ALA A 283 28.05 -11.83 -2.72
C ALA A 283 28.38 -10.40 -2.23
N ARG A 284 29.24 -10.26 -1.23
CA ARG A 284 29.65 -8.95 -0.72
C ARG A 284 30.50 -8.22 -1.75
N THR A 285 30.19 -6.93 -1.90
CA THR A 285 31.05 -6.00 -2.65
C THR A 285 32.32 -5.69 -1.84
N SER A 286 33.37 -5.22 -2.49
CA SER A 286 34.61 -4.81 -1.79
C SER A 286 34.33 -3.74 -0.72
N THR A 287 33.45 -2.78 -1.02
CA THR A 287 33.04 -1.74 -0.07
C THR A 287 32.31 -2.32 1.15
N GLU A 288 31.46 -3.33 0.96
CA GLU A 288 30.79 -3.98 2.10
C GLU A 288 31.74 -4.83 2.93
N VAL A 289 32.76 -5.44 2.31
CA VAL A 289 33.82 -6.13 3.06
C VAL A 289 34.54 -5.12 3.97
N GLU A 290 34.97 -3.98 3.42
CA GLU A 290 35.62 -2.91 4.17
C GLU A 290 34.73 -2.33 5.29
N LEU A 291 33.45 -2.07 5.02
CA LEU A 291 32.51 -1.59 6.05
C LEU A 291 32.30 -2.61 7.17
N ASN A 292 32.13 -3.89 6.83
CA ASN A 292 31.93 -4.94 7.83
C ASN A 292 33.19 -5.13 8.71
N GLU A 293 34.40 -4.91 8.18
CA GLU A 293 35.64 -4.89 8.96
C GLU A 293 35.65 -3.75 10.01
N LEU A 294 34.94 -2.66 9.73
CA LEU A 294 34.71 -1.54 10.65
C LEU A 294 33.47 -1.74 11.55
N CYS A 295 32.84 -2.91 11.52
CA CYS A 295 31.57 -3.21 12.20
C CYS A 295 30.39 -2.32 11.73
N GLU A 296 30.48 -1.75 10.53
CA GLU A 296 29.40 -0.98 9.89
C GLU A 296 28.75 -1.78 8.76
N ARG A 297 27.50 -1.43 8.41
CA ARG A 297 26.76 -2.04 7.31
C ARG A 297 26.20 -0.97 6.38
N SER A 298 26.17 -1.26 5.09
CA SER A 298 25.52 -0.38 4.12
C SER A 298 24.00 -0.57 4.15
N ILE A 299 23.24 0.47 3.82
CA ILE A 299 21.77 0.37 3.70
C ILE A 299 21.37 -0.71 2.69
N ALA A 300 22.14 -0.89 1.62
CA ALA A 300 21.89 -1.93 0.63
C ALA A 300 22.08 -3.33 1.21
N GLN A 301 23.15 -3.57 1.98
CA GLN A 301 23.38 -4.84 2.68
C GLN A 301 22.25 -5.10 3.69
N GLU A 302 21.90 -4.08 4.47
CA GLU A 302 20.82 -4.15 5.44
C GLU A 302 19.47 -4.52 4.83
N ARG A 303 19.14 -3.92 3.69
CA ARG A 303 17.93 -4.25 2.93
C ARG A 303 17.98 -5.67 2.39
N ASP A 304 19.06 -6.04 1.72
CA ASP A 304 19.16 -7.32 1.01
C ASP A 304 19.20 -8.51 1.99
N GLU A 305 19.73 -8.32 3.21
CA GLU A 305 19.73 -9.32 4.29
C GLU A 305 18.43 -9.33 5.14
N SER A 306 17.47 -8.44 4.84
CA SER A 306 16.23 -8.33 5.62
C SER A 306 15.25 -9.49 5.37
N ILE A 307 14.38 -9.74 6.36
CA ILE A 307 13.30 -10.71 6.25
C ILE A 307 12.40 -10.40 5.03
N TRP A 308 12.17 -9.12 4.71
CA TRP A 308 11.28 -8.70 3.63
C TRP A 308 11.79 -9.10 2.25
N LEU A 309 13.09 -8.92 1.99
CA LEU A 309 13.71 -9.32 0.72
C LEU A 309 13.85 -10.84 0.64
N TRP A 310 14.19 -11.50 1.74
CA TRP A 310 14.21 -12.96 1.80
C TRP A 310 12.83 -13.55 1.46
N LEU A 311 11.80 -13.03 2.09
CA LEU A 311 10.41 -13.39 1.88
C LEU A 311 9.98 -13.18 0.43
N ALA A 312 10.14 -11.97 -0.09
CA ALA A 312 9.81 -11.68 -1.48
C ALA A 312 10.59 -12.56 -2.47
N GLY A 313 11.84 -12.91 -2.15
CA GLY A 313 12.63 -13.88 -2.92
C GLY A 313 12.01 -15.27 -2.95
N LYS A 314 11.47 -15.75 -1.81
CA LYS A 314 10.76 -17.03 -1.75
C LYS A 314 9.51 -17.03 -2.62
N PHE A 315 8.74 -15.95 -2.60
CA PHE A 315 7.58 -15.82 -3.47
C PHE A 315 7.91 -15.75 -4.94
N CYS A 316 9.00 -15.06 -5.29
CA CYS A 316 9.46 -15.04 -6.67
C CYS A 316 9.73 -16.44 -7.23
N MET A 317 9.98 -17.43 -6.36
CA MET A 317 10.15 -18.83 -6.75
C MET A 317 8.85 -19.62 -6.81
N THR A 318 7.81 -19.23 -6.06
CA THR A 318 6.57 -20.01 -5.90
C THR A 318 5.36 -19.42 -6.60
N ILE A 319 5.26 -18.10 -6.69
CA ILE A 319 4.10 -17.38 -7.20
C ILE A 319 4.48 -16.63 -8.48
N PRO A 320 3.89 -17.00 -9.63
CA PRO A 320 4.06 -16.25 -10.87
C PRO A 320 3.60 -14.80 -10.70
N ALA A 321 4.26 -13.86 -11.38
CA ALA A 321 3.89 -12.45 -11.32
C ALA A 321 2.47 -12.20 -11.85
N GLU A 322 1.95 -13.04 -12.77
CA GLU A 322 0.58 -12.94 -13.27
C GLU A 322 -0.51 -13.17 -12.22
N ASN A 323 -0.18 -13.79 -11.08
CA ASN A 323 -1.13 -14.02 -9.99
C ASN A 323 -1.22 -12.82 -9.03
N LEU A 324 -0.39 -11.80 -9.21
CA LEU A 324 -0.47 -10.56 -8.45
C LEU A 324 -1.54 -9.66 -9.05
N HIS A 325 -2.42 -9.17 -8.19
CA HIS A 325 -3.44 -8.20 -8.57
C HIS A 325 -3.44 -7.02 -7.59
N VAL A 326 -3.83 -5.87 -8.12
CA VAL A 326 -3.97 -4.62 -7.38
C VAL A 326 -5.43 -4.28 -7.36
N GLU A 327 -5.98 -4.08 -6.18
CA GLU A 327 -7.39 -3.75 -5.99
C GLU A 327 -7.52 -2.53 -5.08
N ARG A 328 -8.66 -1.84 -5.18
CA ARG A 328 -9.00 -0.71 -4.34
C ARG A 328 -10.27 -1.01 -3.57
N SER A 329 -10.21 -0.88 -2.26
CA SER A 329 -11.36 -1.03 -1.38
C SER A 329 -12.28 0.18 -1.53
N GLY A 330 -13.58 -0.07 -1.74
CA GLY A 330 -14.59 0.98 -1.83
C GLY A 330 -14.95 1.63 -0.48
N GLU A 331 -14.60 0.99 0.65
CA GLU A 331 -14.99 1.47 1.98
C GLU A 331 -14.01 2.49 2.57
N ASP A 332 -12.71 2.16 2.56
CA ASP A 332 -11.63 3.01 3.09
C ASP A 332 -10.84 3.73 1.98
N GLY A 333 -11.18 3.43 0.73
CA GLY A 333 -10.55 3.99 -0.46
C GLY A 333 -9.13 3.51 -0.68
N LEU A 334 -8.59 2.61 0.15
CA LEU A 334 -7.20 2.14 0.14
C LEU A 334 -6.94 1.13 -0.97
N PHE A 335 -5.71 1.10 -1.45
CA PHE A 335 -5.24 0.06 -2.37
C PHE A 335 -4.64 -1.12 -1.60
N TYR A 336 -4.83 -2.32 -2.12
CA TYR A 336 -4.14 -3.51 -1.66
C TYR A 336 -3.58 -4.31 -2.82
N ILE A 337 -2.48 -5.02 -2.54
CA ILE A 337 -1.89 -6.01 -3.42
C ILE A 337 -2.23 -7.37 -2.85
N ALA A 338 -2.87 -8.19 -3.65
CA ALA A 338 -3.14 -9.57 -3.31
C ALA A 338 -2.48 -10.52 -4.31
N ALA A 339 -2.19 -11.73 -3.85
CA ALA A 339 -1.66 -12.79 -4.70
C ALA A 339 -2.39 -14.08 -4.39
N ASP A 340 -2.78 -14.78 -5.45
CA ASP A 340 -3.44 -16.08 -5.33
C ASP A 340 -2.46 -17.21 -5.59
N ASP A 341 -2.63 -18.30 -4.84
CA ASP A 341 -1.96 -19.54 -5.14
C ASP A 341 -2.51 -20.13 -6.45
N SER A 342 -1.61 -20.41 -7.39
CA SER A 342 -1.96 -20.91 -8.73
C SER A 342 -2.69 -22.27 -8.74
N VAL A 343 -2.58 -23.06 -7.68
CA VAL A 343 -3.13 -24.42 -7.60
C VAL A 343 -4.51 -24.41 -6.93
N THR A 344 -4.64 -23.64 -5.86
CA THR A 344 -5.80 -23.63 -4.97
C THR A 344 -6.70 -22.43 -5.19
N GLY A 345 -6.21 -21.38 -5.86
CA GLY A 345 -6.91 -20.11 -6.06
C GLY A 345 -7.17 -19.36 -4.75
N SER A 346 -6.51 -19.73 -3.66
CA SER A 346 -6.66 -19.07 -2.37
C SER A 346 -5.68 -17.89 -2.26
N GLU A 347 -6.14 -16.79 -1.68
CA GLU A 347 -5.29 -15.64 -1.36
C GLU A 347 -4.17 -16.08 -0.39
N VAL A 348 -2.92 -15.90 -0.80
CA VAL A 348 -1.72 -16.25 -0.02
C VAL A 348 -0.94 -15.03 0.44
N LEU A 349 -1.21 -13.88 -0.15
CA LEU A 349 -0.63 -12.59 0.20
C LEU A 349 -1.72 -11.53 0.18
N ASN A 350 -1.72 -10.66 1.18
CA ASN A 350 -2.48 -9.42 1.18
C ASN A 350 -1.61 -8.31 1.75
N LEU A 351 -1.48 -7.19 1.03
CA LEU A 351 -0.70 -6.02 1.42
C LEU A 351 -1.51 -4.75 1.16
N THR A 352 -2.03 -4.14 2.21
CA THR A 352 -2.66 -2.83 2.18
C THR A 352 -1.59 -1.73 2.05
N LEU A 353 -1.79 -0.81 1.12
CA LEU A 353 -0.83 0.25 0.80
C LEU A 353 -1.19 1.55 1.53
N PRO A 354 -0.25 2.14 2.30
CA PRO A 354 -0.47 3.44 2.93
C PRO A 354 -0.53 4.56 1.89
N ARG A 355 -1.52 5.45 2.06
CA ARG A 355 -1.85 6.51 1.08
C ARG A 355 -0.67 7.39 0.67
N ASP A 356 0.32 7.59 1.54
CA ASP A 356 1.46 8.43 1.26
C ASP A 356 2.52 7.80 0.34
N LYS A 357 2.53 6.45 0.25
CA LYS A 357 3.46 5.69 -0.59
C LYS A 357 2.81 5.06 -1.81
N THR A 358 1.49 4.88 -1.81
CA THR A 358 0.75 4.21 -2.87
C THR A 358 1.05 4.74 -4.28
N PRO A 359 1.04 6.06 -4.56
CA PRO A 359 1.21 6.55 -5.93
C PRO A 359 2.56 6.17 -6.55
N ASP A 360 3.65 6.41 -5.82
CA ASP A 360 5.01 6.13 -6.29
C ASP A 360 5.25 4.62 -6.46
N PHE A 361 4.67 3.82 -5.55
CA PHE A 361 4.79 2.37 -5.59
C PHE A 361 4.00 1.77 -6.75
N LEU A 362 2.73 2.13 -6.94
CA LEU A 362 1.92 1.64 -8.06
C LEU A 362 2.46 2.12 -9.41
N ALA A 363 3.00 3.34 -9.49
CA ALA A 363 3.70 3.80 -10.70
C ALA A 363 4.93 2.94 -11.03
N SER A 364 5.67 2.49 -10.01
CA SER A 364 6.82 1.58 -10.18
C SER A 364 6.40 0.19 -10.66
N LEU A 365 5.26 -0.31 -10.19
CA LEU A 365 4.67 -1.57 -10.66
C LEU A 365 4.15 -1.44 -12.11
N ALA A 366 3.56 -0.29 -12.47
CA ALA A 366 2.94 -0.08 -13.78
C ALA A 366 3.94 -0.20 -14.94
N VAL A 367 5.21 0.14 -14.70
CA VAL A 367 6.32 -0.08 -15.66
C VAL A 367 6.49 -1.57 -16.01
N ARG A 368 6.05 -2.47 -15.11
CA ARG A 368 6.15 -3.92 -15.23
C ARG A 368 4.81 -4.59 -15.53
N GLY A 369 3.80 -3.80 -15.92
CA GLY A 369 2.51 -4.29 -16.41
C GLY A 369 1.43 -4.50 -15.33
N ILE A 370 1.70 -4.15 -14.07
CA ILE A 370 0.73 -4.29 -12.97
C ILE A 370 0.55 -2.93 -12.28
N GLY A 371 -0.67 -2.45 -12.07
CA GLY A 371 -0.95 -1.17 -11.41
C GLY A 371 -1.23 -0.02 -12.36
N GLU A 372 -1.21 1.20 -11.83
CA GLU A 372 -1.73 2.38 -12.52
C GLU A 372 -0.64 3.36 -12.95
N LYS A 373 -0.81 3.94 -14.14
CA LYS A 373 0.07 4.99 -14.62
C LYS A 373 -0.38 6.34 -14.06
N PRO A 374 0.56 7.19 -13.61
CA PRO A 374 0.21 8.52 -13.17
C PRO A 374 -0.35 9.33 -14.34
N LEU A 375 -1.38 10.12 -14.06
CA LEU A 375 -1.94 11.10 -14.95
C LEU A 375 -0.97 12.31 -15.09
N PRO A 376 -1.12 13.11 -16.15
CA PRO A 376 -0.42 14.39 -16.24
C PRO A 376 -0.75 15.28 -15.04
N PRO A 377 0.22 16.04 -14.50
CA PRO A 377 0.01 16.81 -13.29
C PRO A 377 -1.05 17.91 -13.48
N ALA A 378 -1.92 18.05 -12.48
CA ALA A 378 -2.85 19.17 -12.39
C ALA A 378 -2.20 20.37 -11.71
N LYS A 379 -2.58 21.58 -12.12
CA LYS A 379 -2.08 22.83 -11.54
C LYS A 379 -2.97 23.27 -10.39
N ALA A 380 -2.39 23.44 -9.21
CA ALA A 380 -3.10 24.03 -8.07
C ALA A 380 -3.33 25.53 -8.28
N PHE A 381 -4.52 26.00 -7.90
CA PHE A 381 -4.85 27.42 -7.84
C PHE A 381 -5.97 27.70 -6.83
N CYS A 382 -6.14 28.95 -6.45
CA CYS A 382 -7.28 29.38 -5.65
C CYS A 382 -8.25 30.18 -6.53
N LYS A 383 -9.55 29.92 -6.34
CA LYS A 383 -10.63 30.80 -6.80
C LYS A 383 -11.03 31.71 -5.65
N ILE A 384 -11.02 33.02 -5.87
CA ILE A 384 -11.30 34.04 -4.86
C ILE A 384 -12.45 34.90 -5.32
N TYR A 385 -13.53 34.94 -4.55
CA TYR A 385 -14.76 35.62 -4.91
C TYR A 385 -15.54 36.00 -3.65
N PHE A 386 -16.42 37.00 -3.75
CA PHE A 386 -17.36 37.31 -2.68
C PHE A 386 -18.45 36.25 -2.59
N ASP A 387 -18.96 35.99 -1.38
CA ASP A 387 -20.16 35.17 -1.21
C ASP A 387 -21.41 35.83 -1.83
N GLU A 388 -22.53 35.10 -1.86
CA GLU A 388 -23.76 35.56 -2.53
C GLU A 388 -24.28 36.90 -1.96
N ASP A 389 -24.08 37.12 -0.66
CA ASP A 389 -24.49 38.34 0.04
C ASP A 389 -23.42 39.46 0.00
N GLU A 390 -22.29 39.21 -0.68
CA GLU A 390 -21.13 40.10 -0.79
C GLU A 390 -20.56 40.58 0.55
N SER A 391 -20.84 39.83 1.60
CA SER A 391 -20.47 40.14 2.98
C SER A 391 -19.11 39.58 3.34
N SER A 392 -18.75 38.46 2.73
CA SER A 392 -17.55 37.70 3.09
C SER A 392 -16.80 37.29 1.83
N LEU A 393 -15.50 37.11 1.99
CA LEU A 393 -14.65 36.62 0.90
C LEU A 393 -14.50 35.10 1.01
N ILE A 394 -14.67 34.40 -0.09
CA ILE A 394 -14.48 32.96 -0.20
C ILE A 394 -13.20 32.68 -0.96
N VAL A 395 -12.32 31.91 -0.35
CA VAL A 395 -11.08 31.40 -0.96
C VAL A 395 -11.23 29.90 -1.11
N SER A 396 -11.46 29.44 -2.35
CA SER A 396 -11.73 28.05 -2.69
C SER A 396 -10.53 27.42 -3.42
N PRO A 397 -9.81 26.46 -2.80
CA PRO A 397 -8.69 25.75 -3.44
C PRO A 397 -9.17 24.78 -4.52
N ARG A 398 -8.53 24.82 -5.69
CA ARG A 398 -8.95 24.09 -6.89
C ARG A 398 -7.76 23.51 -7.66
N LEU A 399 -8.06 22.52 -8.50
CA LEU A 399 -7.10 21.91 -9.40
C LEU A 399 -7.56 22.13 -10.84
N ARG A 400 -6.63 22.49 -11.73
CA ARG A 400 -6.88 22.61 -13.17
C ARG A 400 -6.15 21.51 -13.92
N LEU A 401 -6.89 20.68 -14.64
CA LEU A 401 -6.37 19.63 -15.52
C LEU A 401 -5.90 20.24 -16.85
N ASN A 402 -5.13 19.47 -17.62
CA ASN A 402 -4.58 19.91 -18.91
C ASN A 402 -5.64 20.14 -20.00
N ASP A 403 -6.80 19.49 -19.88
CA ASP A 403 -7.96 19.68 -20.74
C ASP A 403 -8.78 20.95 -20.38
N GLY A 404 -8.46 21.61 -19.26
CA GLY A 404 -9.16 22.77 -18.74
C GLY A 404 -10.22 22.47 -17.68
N THR A 405 -10.48 21.19 -17.38
CA THR A 405 -11.41 20.76 -16.33
C THR A 405 -10.94 21.27 -14.96
N VAL A 406 -11.89 21.73 -14.13
CA VAL A 406 -11.62 22.29 -12.81
C VAL A 406 -12.25 21.41 -11.73
N LEU A 407 -11.43 20.92 -10.81
CA LEU A 407 -11.85 20.15 -9.64
C LEU A 407 -11.73 20.99 -8.36
N ILE A 408 -12.61 20.76 -7.39
CA ILE A 408 -12.59 21.41 -6.08
C ILE A 408 -11.83 20.52 -5.11
N ARG A 409 -10.75 21.03 -4.47
CA ARG A 409 -9.88 20.19 -3.61
C ARG A 409 -10.62 19.62 -2.41
N GLU A 410 -11.52 20.40 -1.83
CA GLU A 410 -12.32 20.01 -0.67
C GLU A 410 -13.19 18.78 -0.95
N GLU A 411 -13.77 18.68 -2.14
CA GLU A 411 -14.56 17.53 -2.58
C GLU A 411 -13.68 16.29 -2.84
N MET A 412 -12.41 16.51 -3.16
CA MET A 412 -11.45 15.46 -3.49
C MET A 412 -10.64 14.98 -2.27
N GLU A 413 -10.81 15.57 -1.08
CA GLU A 413 -9.92 15.30 0.06
C GLU A 413 -9.98 13.83 0.52
N ALA A 414 -11.15 13.17 0.41
CA ALA A 414 -11.31 11.74 0.67
C ALA A 414 -10.46 10.86 -0.27
N GLU A 415 -10.14 11.37 -1.46
CA GLU A 415 -9.34 10.72 -2.49
C GLU A 415 -7.88 11.20 -2.50
N ARG A 416 -7.44 11.87 -1.43
CA ARG A 416 -6.07 12.35 -1.33
C ARG A 416 -5.10 11.23 -1.00
N TYR A 417 -4.01 11.21 -1.75
CA TYR A 417 -2.85 10.33 -1.62
C TYR A 417 -1.57 11.18 -1.53
N ASN A 418 -1.37 11.80 -0.37
CA ASN A 418 -0.28 12.75 -0.11
C ASN A 418 -0.25 13.93 -1.10
N ARG A 419 0.58 13.87 -2.14
CA ARG A 419 0.74 14.91 -3.18
C ARG A 419 -0.06 14.63 -4.46
N CYS A 420 -0.86 13.58 -4.45
CA CYS A 420 -1.70 13.17 -5.55
C CYS A 420 -3.16 13.06 -5.10
N TYR A 421 -4.08 13.11 -6.05
CA TYR A 421 -5.49 12.73 -5.86
C TYR A 421 -5.79 11.52 -6.72
N TYR A 422 -6.61 10.58 -6.25
CA TYR A 422 -7.04 9.46 -7.06
C TYR A 422 -8.34 9.83 -7.80
N LEU A 423 -8.37 9.61 -9.12
CA LEU A 423 -9.55 9.75 -9.95
C LEU A 423 -10.02 8.36 -10.37
N GLU A 424 -11.20 7.96 -9.90
CA GLU A 424 -11.72 6.61 -10.13
C GLU A 424 -11.81 6.29 -11.63
N GLY A 425 -11.14 5.21 -12.05
CA GLY A 425 -11.09 4.76 -13.44
C GLY A 425 -10.10 5.51 -14.34
N GLU A 426 -9.48 6.60 -13.86
CA GLU A 426 -8.47 7.36 -14.60
C GLU A 426 -7.06 7.15 -14.03
N GLY A 427 -6.93 7.15 -12.71
CA GLY A 427 -5.69 6.90 -11.98
C GLY A 427 -5.24 8.06 -11.08
N PHE A 428 -3.98 8.03 -10.65
CA PHE A 428 -3.42 9.06 -9.77
C PHE A 428 -3.11 10.35 -10.51
N LEU A 429 -3.67 11.46 -10.04
CA LEU A 429 -3.44 12.83 -10.47
C LEU A 429 -2.41 13.54 -9.58
N PRO A 430 -1.14 13.69 -10.02
CA PRO A 430 -0.15 14.47 -9.29
C PRO A 430 -0.51 15.96 -9.30
N VAL A 431 -0.12 16.68 -8.25
CA VAL A 431 -0.40 18.12 -8.14
C VAL A 431 0.89 18.95 -8.22
N GLU A 432 0.90 19.87 -9.18
CA GLU A 432 1.86 20.98 -9.23
C GLU A 432 1.37 22.11 -8.33
N GLU A 433 1.93 22.18 -7.12
CA GLU A 433 1.63 23.23 -6.17
C GLU A 433 2.18 24.60 -6.61
N GLN A 434 1.51 25.66 -6.18
CA GLN A 434 1.93 27.03 -6.47
C GLN A 434 3.22 27.39 -5.71
N LYS A 435 3.98 28.37 -6.23
CA LYS A 435 5.15 28.90 -5.52
C LYS A 435 4.72 29.60 -4.23
N ARG A 436 5.53 29.49 -3.17
CA ARG A 436 5.24 30.05 -1.84
C ARG A 436 4.89 31.54 -1.84
N ASP A 437 5.45 32.33 -2.76
CA ASP A 437 5.22 33.79 -2.78
C ASP A 437 3.86 34.19 -3.38
N VAL A 438 3.09 33.24 -3.92
CA VAL A 438 1.82 33.50 -4.62
C VAL A 438 0.66 32.65 -4.08
N VAL A 439 0.82 32.04 -2.90
CA VAL A 439 -0.24 31.29 -2.21
C VAL A 439 -0.96 32.14 -1.17
N PHE A 440 -2.24 31.83 -0.94
CA PHE A 440 -3.02 32.40 0.16
C PHE A 440 -2.76 31.64 1.47
N PHE A 441 -2.54 30.34 1.39
CA PHE A 441 -2.29 29.47 2.54
C PHE A 441 -1.25 28.41 2.15
N ASP A 442 -0.55 27.86 3.13
CA ASP A 442 0.32 26.71 2.92
C ASP A 442 -0.53 25.44 2.75
N ASN A 443 -0.55 24.89 1.53
CA ASN A 443 -1.26 23.65 1.16
C ASN A 443 -2.77 23.64 1.51
N PRO A 444 -3.57 24.57 0.96
CA PRO A 444 -4.97 24.68 1.32
C PRO A 444 -5.80 23.55 0.72
N CYS A 445 -6.59 22.91 1.58
CA CYS A 445 -7.41 21.76 1.21
C CYS A 445 -8.91 22.08 1.34
N SER A 446 -9.29 23.00 2.23
CA SER A 446 -10.66 23.43 2.46
C SER A 446 -10.93 24.84 1.94
N THR A 447 -12.18 25.10 1.58
CA THR A 447 -12.66 26.46 1.31
C THR A 447 -12.62 27.28 2.60
N THR A 448 -11.96 28.43 2.55
CA THR A 448 -11.88 29.36 3.68
C THR A 448 -12.80 30.55 3.45
N ARG A 449 -13.60 30.88 4.47
CA ARG A 449 -14.41 32.08 4.51
C ARG A 449 -13.69 33.14 5.36
N VAL A 450 -13.48 34.32 4.79
CA VAL A 450 -12.94 35.49 5.48
C VAL A 450 -14.10 36.43 5.74
N ASP A 451 -14.36 36.67 7.03
CA ASP A 451 -15.47 37.50 7.48
C ASP A 451 -15.23 38.98 7.17
N SER A 452 -16.31 39.78 7.13
CA SER A 452 -16.29 41.17 6.69
C SER A 452 -15.22 42.02 7.38
N ASN A 453 -14.98 41.83 8.68
CA ASN A 453 -14.00 42.63 9.40
C ASN A 453 -12.55 42.34 8.96
N ASP A 454 -12.27 41.12 8.50
CA ASP A 454 -10.92 40.67 8.16
C ASP A 454 -10.58 40.86 6.67
N VAL A 455 -11.58 41.02 5.80
CA VAL A 455 -11.39 41.17 4.34
C VAL A 455 -10.36 42.26 4.00
N PRO A 456 -10.41 43.49 4.56
CA PRO A 456 -9.43 44.53 4.24
C PRO A 456 -7.98 44.11 4.54
N ALA A 457 -7.73 43.56 5.73
CA ALA A 457 -6.41 43.11 6.15
C ALA A 457 -5.92 41.93 5.29
N PHE A 458 -6.83 40.99 4.99
CA PHE A 458 -6.54 39.84 4.14
C PHE A 458 -6.12 40.25 2.73
N LEU A 459 -6.82 41.19 2.10
CA LEU A 459 -6.50 41.66 0.75
C LEU A 459 -5.13 42.33 0.68
N GLU A 460 -4.78 43.11 1.71
CA GLU A 460 -3.46 43.76 1.80
C GLU A 460 -2.34 42.73 2.01
N GLN A 461 -2.54 41.79 2.94
CA GLN A 461 -1.59 40.71 3.22
C GLN A 461 -1.29 39.86 1.98
N HIS A 462 -2.32 39.56 1.17
CA HIS A 462 -2.22 38.64 0.03
C HIS A 462 -2.18 39.35 -1.34
N ARG A 463 -1.77 40.63 -1.38
CA ARG A 463 -1.74 41.44 -2.61
C ARG A 463 -0.98 40.77 -3.76
N LEU A 464 0.17 40.14 -3.48
CA LEU A 464 0.94 39.43 -4.51
C LEU A 464 0.20 38.21 -5.08
N ALA A 465 -0.48 37.44 -4.23
CA ALA A 465 -1.25 36.27 -4.64
C ALA A 465 -2.50 36.66 -5.45
N LEU A 466 -3.14 37.79 -5.13
CA LEU A 466 -4.28 38.34 -5.89
C LEU A 466 -3.89 38.76 -7.32
N HIS A 467 -2.68 39.28 -7.52
CA HIS A 467 -2.21 39.69 -8.85
C HIS A 467 -1.48 38.58 -9.61
N ALA A 468 -1.29 37.40 -9.00
CA ALA A 468 -0.66 36.27 -9.67
C ALA A 468 -1.57 35.69 -10.76
N LYS A 469 -1.05 35.58 -11.98
CA LYS A 469 -1.77 34.97 -13.13
C LYS A 469 -2.21 33.51 -12.90
N GLY A 470 -1.68 32.86 -11.86
CA GLY A 470 -2.02 31.50 -11.51
C GLY A 470 -3.38 31.34 -10.81
N ASN A 471 -3.88 32.41 -10.17
CA ASN A 471 -5.14 32.39 -9.42
C ASN A 471 -6.33 32.90 -10.24
N ASP A 472 -7.53 32.46 -9.88
CA ASP A 472 -8.79 32.90 -10.46
C ASP A 472 -9.46 33.89 -9.50
N VAL A 473 -9.22 35.17 -9.71
CA VAL A 473 -9.68 36.25 -8.81
C VAL A 473 -10.84 36.98 -9.48
N ASP A 474 -11.95 37.10 -8.76
CA ASP A 474 -13.11 37.87 -9.21
C ASP A 474 -12.69 39.30 -9.58
N PRO A 475 -13.01 39.79 -10.80
CA PRO A 475 -12.72 41.15 -11.22
C PRO A 475 -13.22 42.25 -10.28
N ALA A 476 -14.24 41.98 -9.45
CA ALA A 476 -14.72 42.90 -8.43
C ALA A 476 -13.66 43.20 -7.36
N LEU A 477 -12.79 42.24 -7.03
CA LEU A 477 -11.76 42.38 -6.01
C LEU A 477 -10.65 43.36 -6.41
N PHE A 478 -10.33 43.47 -7.71
CA PHE A 478 -9.39 44.47 -8.21
C PHE A 478 -9.95 45.90 -8.17
N LYS A 479 -11.27 46.04 -7.96
CA LYS A 479 -11.97 47.33 -7.86
C LYS A 479 -12.54 47.54 -6.46
N PHE A 480 -12.14 46.71 -5.50
CA PHE A 480 -12.54 46.81 -4.12
C PHE A 480 -12.04 48.12 -3.53
N ASP A 481 -12.91 48.83 -2.84
CA ASP A 481 -12.63 50.15 -2.30
C ASP A 481 -13.37 50.33 -0.97
N ILE A 482 -12.66 50.86 0.02
CA ILE A 482 -13.20 51.15 1.35
C ILE A 482 -13.39 52.66 1.46
N GLN A 483 -14.61 53.06 1.75
CA GLN A 483 -15.02 54.45 1.83
C GLN A 483 -15.17 54.85 3.29
N ASP A 484 -14.52 55.96 3.67
CA ASP A 484 -14.65 56.56 5.00
C ASP A 484 -15.98 57.31 5.19
N ALA A 485 -16.69 57.60 4.09
CA ALA A 485 -17.96 58.30 4.10
C ALA A 485 -18.85 57.81 2.94
N PRO A 486 -20.19 57.84 3.09
CA PRO A 486 -21.11 57.58 1.99
C PRO A 486 -21.00 58.65 0.91
N ASP A 487 -21.36 58.30 -0.33
CA ASP A 487 -21.38 59.26 -1.44
C ASP A 487 -22.43 60.36 -1.24
N ARG A 488 -23.51 60.06 -0.50
CA ARG A 488 -24.54 61.04 -0.09
C ARG A 488 -25.29 60.59 1.17
N ILE A 489 -25.83 61.54 1.92
CA ILE A 489 -26.75 61.29 3.04
C ILE A 489 -28.09 61.94 2.70
N GLU A 490 -29.15 61.14 2.63
CA GLU A 490 -30.52 61.58 2.38
C GLU A 490 -31.29 61.58 3.71
N LEU A 491 -31.81 62.73 4.12
CA LEU A 491 -32.70 62.82 5.28
C LEU A 491 -34.14 62.63 4.81
N ASN A 492 -34.79 61.55 5.25
CA ASN A 492 -36.10 61.14 4.74
C ASN A 492 -37.26 61.73 5.52
N ALA A 493 -37.10 61.88 6.84
CA ALA A 493 -38.12 62.45 7.69
C ALA A 493 -37.47 63.22 8.82
N PHE A 494 -38.08 64.37 9.10
CA PHE A 494 -37.82 65.21 10.24
C PHE A 494 -39.14 65.37 10.98
N GLN A 495 -39.18 64.96 12.25
CA GLN A 495 -40.33 65.15 13.12
C GLN A 495 -39.89 65.86 14.39
N ALA A 496 -40.54 66.97 14.71
CA ALA A 496 -40.38 67.64 15.99
C ALA A 496 -41.56 67.25 16.88
N ASP A 497 -41.28 66.76 18.09
CA ASP A 497 -42.29 66.41 19.09
C ASP A 497 -41.87 66.97 20.46
N GLU A 498 -42.72 67.84 21.00
CA GLU A 498 -42.58 68.63 22.23
C GLU A 498 -41.23 69.37 22.38
N ASP A 499 -40.15 68.64 22.69
CA ASP A 499 -38.78 69.14 22.98
C ASP A 499 -37.67 68.46 22.14
N TRP A 500 -38.01 67.56 21.21
CA TRP A 500 -37.03 66.72 20.50
C TRP A 500 -37.20 66.70 19.00
N CYS A 501 -36.07 66.63 18.29
CA CYS A 501 -36.03 66.47 16.84
C CYS A 501 -35.65 65.02 16.50
N TYR A 502 -36.50 64.31 15.75
CA TYR A 502 -36.20 62.98 15.24
C TYR A 502 -35.72 63.08 13.80
N LEU A 503 -34.51 62.58 13.53
CA LEU A 503 -33.98 62.43 12.19
C LEU A 503 -33.99 60.97 11.76
N SER A 504 -34.58 60.72 10.59
CA SER A 504 -34.36 59.47 9.86
C SER A 504 -33.66 59.76 8.54
N GLY A 505 -32.72 58.90 8.16
CA GLY A 505 -31.96 59.09 6.95
C GLY A 505 -31.49 57.79 6.32
N ARG A 506 -30.97 57.91 5.11
CA ARG A 506 -30.36 56.84 4.34
C ARG A 506 -29.02 57.28 3.79
N TYR A 507 -28.09 56.33 3.74
CA TYR A 507 -26.74 56.48 3.24
C TYR A 507 -26.73 55.97 1.80
N GLY A 508 -26.33 56.82 0.86
CA GLY A 508 -26.12 56.42 -0.52
C GLY A 508 -24.69 55.97 -0.74
N LEU A 509 -24.51 54.73 -1.20
CA LEU A 509 -23.23 54.18 -1.62
C LEU A 509 -23.38 53.70 -3.08
N GLY A 510 -23.04 54.59 -4.01
CA GLY A 510 -23.30 54.44 -5.44
C GLY A 510 -24.80 54.38 -5.75
N LYS A 511 -25.24 53.20 -6.22
CA LYS A 511 -26.66 52.89 -6.49
C LYS A 511 -27.37 52.23 -5.31
N MET A 512 -26.63 51.88 -4.25
CA MET A 512 -27.17 51.25 -3.06
C MET A 512 -27.61 52.33 -2.07
N THR A 513 -28.70 52.06 -1.34
CA THR A 513 -29.19 52.93 -0.30
C THR A 513 -29.35 52.13 0.99
N ILE A 514 -28.64 52.52 2.03
CA ILE A 514 -28.58 51.85 3.33
C ILE A 514 -29.40 52.68 4.31
N SER A 515 -30.33 52.07 5.05
CA SER A 515 -31.04 52.80 6.11
C SER A 515 -30.16 53.01 7.34
N LEU A 516 -30.42 54.09 8.07
CA LEU A 516 -29.77 54.35 9.35
C LEU A 516 -29.96 53.20 10.35
N GLU A 517 -31.12 52.54 10.32
CA GLU A 517 -31.42 51.34 11.12
C GLU A 517 -30.49 50.17 10.77
N GLN A 518 -30.27 49.91 9.48
CA GLN A 518 -29.35 48.85 9.03
C GLN A 518 -27.91 49.14 9.46
N LEU A 519 -27.51 50.41 9.39
CA LEU A 519 -26.18 50.85 9.82
C LEU A 519 -25.99 50.65 11.34
N MET A 520 -27.00 51.02 12.14
CA MET A 520 -26.98 50.80 13.59
C MET A 520 -27.00 49.32 13.96
N ALA A 521 -27.81 48.51 13.28
CA ALA A 521 -27.85 47.07 13.49
C ALA A 521 -26.50 46.40 13.17
N ALA A 522 -25.87 46.77 12.06
CA ALA A 522 -24.54 46.29 11.68
C ALA A 522 -23.48 46.61 12.76
N ARG A 523 -23.52 47.83 13.29
CA ARG A 523 -22.61 48.27 14.35
C ARG A 523 -22.86 47.55 15.68
N ASN A 524 -24.12 47.37 16.06
CA ASN A 524 -24.49 46.60 17.26
C ASN A 524 -24.04 45.12 17.17
N ASN A 525 -23.93 44.60 15.95
CA ASN A 525 -23.39 43.27 15.67
C ASN A 525 -21.85 43.22 15.62
N GLY A 526 -21.16 44.34 15.90
CA GLY A 526 -19.69 44.40 15.94
C GLY A 526 -19.02 44.49 14.56
N LEU A 527 -19.74 44.89 13.52
CA LEU A 527 -19.15 45.08 12.19
C LEU A 527 -18.37 46.40 12.12
N GLU A 528 -17.14 46.34 11.64
CA GLU A 528 -16.28 47.51 11.35
C GLU A 528 -16.55 48.06 9.94
N TYR A 529 -16.99 47.21 9.03
CA TYR A 529 -17.29 47.55 7.66
C TYR A 529 -18.69 47.07 7.30
N LEU A 530 -19.42 47.92 6.59
CA LEU A 530 -20.69 47.54 5.98
C LEU A 530 -20.45 47.13 4.52
N PRO A 531 -20.70 45.86 4.16
CA PRO A 531 -20.47 45.36 2.82
C PRO A 531 -21.42 46.00 1.80
N GLY A 532 -20.91 46.19 0.58
CA GLY A 532 -21.66 46.63 -0.58
C GLY A 532 -20.99 46.18 -1.89
N LYS A 533 -21.75 46.16 -3.00
CA LYS A 533 -21.37 45.59 -4.32
C LYS A 533 -19.96 45.82 -4.84
N LYS A 534 -19.37 46.96 -4.51
CA LYS A 534 -18.04 47.39 -5.00
C LYS A 534 -17.31 48.27 -4.01
N LYS A 535 -18.08 48.96 -3.17
CA LYS A 535 -17.60 49.88 -2.15
C LYS A 535 -18.10 49.39 -0.82
N TRP A 536 -17.22 49.30 0.16
CA TRP A 536 -17.58 49.02 1.55
C TRP A 536 -17.53 50.31 2.35
N LEU A 537 -18.46 50.50 3.28
CA LEU A 537 -18.50 51.69 4.12
C LEU A 537 -17.87 51.38 5.47
N LYS A 538 -16.87 52.17 5.86
CA LYS A 538 -16.23 52.05 7.17
C LYS A 538 -17.16 52.61 8.27
N LEU A 539 -17.45 51.80 9.29
CA LEU A 539 -18.36 52.13 10.38
C LEU A 539 -17.64 52.66 11.63
N THR A 540 -16.42 52.20 11.87
CA THR A 540 -15.53 52.58 12.98
C THR A 540 -14.37 53.43 12.48
N ASP A 541 -13.82 54.32 13.32
CA ASP A 541 -12.72 55.22 12.95
C ASP A 541 -12.98 55.96 11.63
N SER A 542 -14.23 56.36 11.40
CA SER A 542 -14.70 57.04 10.20
C SER A 542 -15.09 58.48 10.54
N GLN A 543 -15.15 59.35 9.52
CA GLN A 543 -15.50 60.76 9.74
C GLN A 543 -16.91 60.96 10.32
N LEU A 544 -17.76 59.93 10.22
CA LEU A 544 -19.14 59.92 10.69
C LEU A 544 -19.32 59.17 12.02
N GLU A 545 -18.23 58.74 12.67
CA GLU A 545 -18.31 58.01 13.93
C GLU A 545 -19.07 58.77 15.02
N TRP A 546 -18.91 60.10 15.10
CA TRP A 546 -19.67 60.94 16.02
C TRP A 546 -21.19 60.83 15.80
N PHE A 547 -21.63 60.72 14.54
CA PHE A 547 -23.03 60.58 14.18
C PHE A 547 -23.54 59.17 14.44
N HIS A 548 -22.69 58.17 14.21
CA HIS A 548 -22.98 56.77 14.54
C HIS A 548 -23.11 56.56 16.07
N ASN A 549 -22.27 57.22 16.88
CA ASN A 549 -22.34 57.22 18.35
C ASN A 549 -23.64 57.85 18.84
N LEU A 550 -23.99 59.02 18.29
CA LEU A 550 -25.24 59.68 18.61
C LEU A 550 -26.45 58.79 18.31
N GLY A 551 -26.41 58.05 17.21
CA GLY A 551 -27.45 57.09 16.84
C GLY A 551 -27.58 55.93 17.83
N ALA A 552 -26.47 55.32 18.23
CA ALA A 552 -26.49 54.22 19.19
C ALA A 552 -27.06 54.63 20.56
N GLU A 553 -26.74 55.85 21.02
CA GLU A 553 -27.23 56.37 22.30
C GLU A 553 -28.69 56.81 22.27
N ARG A 554 -29.22 57.21 21.10
CA ARG A 554 -30.46 57.98 21.00
C ARG A 554 -31.47 57.45 19.97
N ILE A 555 -31.28 56.24 19.48
CA ILE A 555 -32.28 55.58 18.63
C ILE A 555 -33.57 55.38 19.43
N CYS A 556 -34.69 55.81 18.87
CA CYS A 556 -35.99 55.68 19.50
C CYS A 556 -36.85 54.72 18.68
N TYR A 557 -37.61 53.85 19.35
CA TYR A 557 -38.55 52.93 18.73
C TYR A 557 -39.99 53.36 19.04
N ASP A 558 -40.90 53.17 18.10
CA ASP A 558 -42.33 53.32 18.34
C ASP A 558 -42.91 52.13 19.12
N SER A 559 -44.20 52.20 19.44
CA SER A 559 -44.93 51.16 20.17
C SER A 559 -44.98 49.80 19.45
N ASP A 560 -44.72 49.78 18.13
CA ASP A 560 -44.70 48.59 17.29
C ASP A 560 -43.27 48.05 17.08
N GLY A 561 -42.27 48.65 17.75
CA GLY A 561 -40.87 48.26 17.68
C GLY A 561 -40.12 48.74 16.43
N ARG A 562 -40.70 49.64 15.63
CA ARG A 562 -40.04 50.25 14.45
C ARG A 562 -39.28 51.50 14.88
N SER A 563 -38.11 51.78 14.30
CA SER A 563 -37.38 52.97 14.74
C SER A 563 -38.05 54.26 14.24
N ARG A 564 -38.27 55.21 15.15
CA ARG A 564 -38.70 56.59 14.86
C ARG A 564 -37.55 57.44 14.30
N GLY A 565 -36.31 56.98 14.39
CA GLY A 565 -35.10 57.71 14.03
C GLY A 565 -34.20 58.01 15.22
N ILE A 566 -33.17 58.82 14.99
CA ILE A 566 -32.26 59.30 16.03
C ILE A 566 -32.83 60.57 16.64
N ARG A 567 -32.96 60.59 17.97
CA ARG A 567 -33.37 61.75 18.74
C ARG A 567 -32.18 62.72 18.91
N LEU A 568 -32.26 63.89 18.30
CA LEU A 568 -31.25 64.96 18.38
C LEU A 568 -31.45 65.84 19.61
#